data_AF-A0A9C8WP20-F1
#
_entry.id   AF-A0A9C8WP20-F1
#
_cell.length_a   1.000
_cell.length_b   1.000
_cell.length_c   1.000
_cell.angle_alpha   90.00
_cell.angle_beta   90.00
_cell.angle_gamma   90.00
#
_symmetry.space_group_name_H-M   'P 1'
#
loop_
_entity.id
_entity.type
_entity.pdbx_description
1 polymer ?
#
loop_
_entity_poly.entity_id
_entity_poly.type
_entity_poly.pdbx_seq_one_letter_code
_entity_poly.pdbx_strand_id
1 'polypeptide(L)'
;MVAPERPDPEQSGRTKKNSILPVVLVSLVLAAGIAGAWMLFSPPAPSPVTTIQQPAGRPSAAVPSAQVSPTPPLPIRKAVQKESKESPLSAVQAPRPVQTIPVPGKNDRVGTVNDRVGTMENPQQPAPDQETLTPRQLQCKQLAHSLHAFFTHLDQKEYIRDFQLGAPAQDYFIALATKLLNNPPVVSRESDDLYTILKNMAHFFRVIGGKNILVIKAILDRERETIEDVAAEVFAWSTGKQCNSKEFSFHAPLDKLYEYAGFFLNSMGGRSYLFRRDSRSRLLINYYAILLVDQANMEGINRHGIDIKPLLPVTISEIEGSNQLIYKEKYLDRLYELVEKYQ
;
A
#
# COMPACT_ATOMS: atom_id res chain seq x y z
N MET A 1 -54.88 -8.35 44.63
CA MET A 1 -54.17 -7.29 45.40
C MET A 1 -53.54 -6.36 44.38
N VAL A 2 -53.88 -5.08 44.51
CA VAL A 2 -53.74 -4.01 43.52
C VAL A 2 -52.29 -3.54 43.45
N ALA A 3 -51.80 -3.31 42.22
CA ALA A 3 -50.46 -2.80 41.94
C ALA A 3 -50.34 -1.32 42.35
N PRO A 4 -49.20 -0.86 42.89
CA PRO A 4 -48.96 0.56 43.10
C PRO A 4 -48.33 1.21 41.85
N GLU A 5 -49.05 2.19 41.29
CA GLU A 5 -48.57 3.18 40.32
C GLU A 5 -47.35 3.95 40.86
N ARG A 6 -46.34 4.15 40.01
CA ARG A 6 -45.25 5.12 40.24
C ARG A 6 -45.58 6.43 39.53
N PRO A 7 -45.40 7.59 40.18
CA PRO A 7 -45.57 8.89 39.55
C PRO A 7 -44.31 9.33 38.77
N ASP A 8 -44.50 9.82 37.54
CA ASP A 8 -43.56 10.72 36.84
C ASP A 8 -43.82 12.16 37.29
N PRO A 9 -42.78 12.96 37.59
CA PRO A 9 -42.36 14.01 36.65
C PRO A 9 -40.82 14.27 36.71
N GLU A 10 -40.14 14.97 35.80
CA GLU A 10 -40.29 16.41 35.52
C GLU A 10 -39.38 16.78 34.31
N GLN A 11 -39.96 17.39 33.27
CA GLN A 11 -39.21 17.93 32.13
C GLN A 11 -38.69 19.34 32.45
N SER A 12 -37.38 19.48 32.65
CA SER A 12 -36.69 20.76 32.78
C SER A 12 -36.31 21.33 31.40
N GLY A 13 -36.99 22.41 30.99
CA GLY A 13 -36.65 23.20 29.82
C GLY A 13 -35.38 24.02 30.02
N ARG A 14 -34.35 23.78 29.20
CA ARG A 14 -33.10 24.56 29.20
C ARG A 14 -33.01 25.42 27.94
N THR A 15 -33.17 26.72 28.13
CA THR A 15 -33.03 27.78 27.12
C THR A 15 -31.58 27.89 26.63
N LYS A 16 -31.37 27.80 25.32
CA LYS A 16 -30.07 28.01 24.65
C LYS A 16 -29.72 29.51 24.65
N LYS A 17 -28.70 29.89 25.42
CA LYS A 17 -27.93 31.12 25.21
C LYS A 17 -26.84 30.83 24.17
N ASN A 18 -26.95 31.43 22.98
CA ASN A 18 -25.92 31.37 21.96
C ASN A 18 -24.70 32.17 22.44
N SER A 19 -23.65 31.45 22.85
CA SER A 19 -22.39 32.05 23.29
C SER A 19 -21.55 32.44 22.07
N ILE A 20 -21.18 33.73 22.03
CA ILE A 20 -20.18 34.41 21.18
C ILE A 20 -18.85 33.66 20.96
N LEU A 21 -18.48 32.94 22.02
CA LEU A 21 -17.10 32.62 22.35
C LEU A 21 -16.38 31.60 21.43
N PRO A 22 -17.04 30.56 20.86
CA PRO A 22 -16.33 29.59 20.05
C PRO A 22 -15.95 30.13 18.66
N VAL A 23 -16.65 31.15 18.15
CA VAL A 23 -16.34 31.75 16.84
C VAL A 23 -15.08 32.61 16.89
N VAL A 24 -14.86 33.32 18.01
CA VAL A 24 -13.67 34.16 18.22
C VAL A 24 -12.41 33.31 18.45
N LEU A 25 -12.56 32.16 19.12
CA LEU A 25 -11.43 31.26 19.40
C LEU A 25 -10.96 30.50 18.15
N VAL A 26 -11.88 30.12 17.26
CA VAL A 26 -11.55 29.47 15.98
C VAL A 26 -10.86 30.44 15.01
N SER A 27 -11.25 31.72 15.00
CA SER A 27 -10.63 32.72 14.13
C SER A 27 -9.20 33.10 14.58
N LEU A 28 -8.91 33.10 15.88
CA LEU A 28 -7.54 33.29 16.39
C LEU A 28 -6.60 32.14 16.05
N VAL A 29 -7.07 30.89 16.08
CA VAL A 29 -6.26 29.71 15.70
C VAL A 29 -5.98 29.69 14.19
N LEU A 30 -6.95 30.09 13.36
CA LEU A 30 -6.75 30.22 11.91
C LEU A 30 -5.74 31.32 11.56
N ALA A 31 -5.77 32.46 12.24
CA ALA A 31 -4.79 33.53 12.02
C ALA A 31 -3.36 33.12 12.41
N ALA A 32 -3.20 32.39 13.52
CA ALA A 32 -1.90 31.87 13.95
C ALA A 32 -1.35 30.79 12.98
N GLY A 33 -2.22 29.95 12.43
CA GLY A 33 -1.85 28.93 11.43
C GLY A 33 -1.35 29.54 10.12
N ILE A 34 -1.97 30.63 9.65
CA ILE A 34 -1.57 31.33 8.42
C ILE A 34 -0.22 32.03 8.61
N ALA A 35 0.03 32.65 9.77
CA ALA A 35 1.32 33.28 10.06
C ALA A 35 2.47 32.26 10.17
N GLY A 36 2.22 31.10 10.77
CA GLY A 36 3.21 30.01 10.87
C GLY A 36 3.56 29.40 9.51
N ALA A 37 2.58 29.24 8.63
CA ALA A 37 2.82 28.77 7.26
C ALA A 37 3.67 29.76 6.46
N TRP A 38 3.47 31.07 6.64
CA TRP A 38 4.23 32.10 5.91
C TRP A 38 5.72 32.15 6.30
N MET A 39 6.05 31.83 7.57
CA MET A 39 7.44 31.72 8.03
C MET A 39 8.17 30.49 7.49
N LEU A 40 7.46 29.39 7.20
CA LEU A 40 8.08 28.15 6.70
C LEU A 40 8.30 28.14 5.19
N PHE A 41 7.58 28.96 4.43
CA PHE A 41 7.63 28.98 2.96
C PHE A 41 8.24 30.25 2.36
N SER A 42 8.72 31.19 3.17
CA SER A 42 9.45 32.35 2.65
C SER A 42 10.88 31.94 2.26
N PRO A 43 11.31 32.18 1.01
CA PRO A 43 12.67 31.87 0.59
C PRO A 43 13.69 32.74 1.36
N PRO A 44 14.88 32.19 1.71
CA PRO A 44 15.89 32.95 2.41
C PRO A 44 16.35 34.14 1.56
N ALA A 45 16.47 35.31 2.19
CA ALA A 45 16.98 36.51 1.54
C ALA A 45 18.37 36.24 0.94
N PRO A 46 18.67 36.73 -0.27
CA PRO A 46 19.97 36.54 -0.90
C PRO A 46 21.06 37.17 -0.04
N SER A 47 22.10 36.39 0.26
CA SER A 47 23.26 36.85 1.03
C SER A 47 23.99 37.97 0.28
N PRO A 48 24.51 39.00 0.98
CA PRO A 48 25.27 40.07 0.35
C PRO A 48 26.59 39.52 -0.22
N VAL A 49 26.87 39.88 -1.47
CA VAL A 49 28.10 39.52 -2.17
C VAL A 49 29.27 40.31 -1.57
N THR A 50 30.15 39.63 -0.84
CA THR A 50 31.41 40.20 -0.36
C THR A 50 32.38 40.34 -1.54
N THR A 51 32.55 41.58 -2.02
CA THR A 51 33.64 41.95 -2.92
C THR A 51 34.92 42.09 -2.11
N ILE A 52 35.87 41.16 -2.27
CA ILE A 52 37.21 41.26 -1.67
C ILE A 52 38.16 41.93 -2.66
N GLN A 53 38.58 43.15 -2.31
CA GLN A 53 39.68 43.88 -2.93
C GLN A 53 41.03 43.19 -2.68
N GLN A 54 41.84 43.16 -3.73
CA GLN A 54 43.22 42.70 -3.77
C GLN A 54 44.18 43.84 -3.37
N PRO A 55 45.14 43.63 -2.46
CA PRO A 55 46.24 44.57 -2.29
C PRO A 55 47.55 44.04 -2.89
N ALA A 56 48.25 44.96 -3.54
CA ALA A 56 49.61 44.83 -4.04
C ALA A 56 50.65 45.02 -2.92
N GLY A 57 51.86 44.49 -3.13
CA GLY A 57 53.10 45.05 -2.55
C GLY A 57 53.86 44.17 -1.55
N ARG A 58 54.98 43.60 -2.02
CA ARG A 58 56.18 43.18 -1.24
C ARG A 58 57.06 44.42 -0.95
N PRO A 59 58.05 44.45 -0.01
CA PRO A 59 59.10 43.42 0.12
C PRO A 59 59.71 43.11 1.52
N SER A 60 60.27 41.89 1.61
CA SER A 60 61.53 41.42 2.22
C SER A 60 62.20 42.17 3.40
N ALA A 61 62.45 41.48 4.53
CA ALA A 61 63.80 41.10 5.01
C ALA A 61 63.81 40.50 6.44
N ALA A 62 64.79 39.60 6.64
CA ALA A 62 65.48 39.21 7.88
C ALA A 62 64.93 38.10 8.82
N VAL A 63 65.85 37.15 9.06
CA VAL A 63 65.89 35.94 9.91
C VAL A 63 66.91 36.26 11.03
N PRO A 64 66.81 35.78 12.31
CA PRO A 64 67.39 34.48 12.69
C PRO A 64 66.76 33.70 13.88
N SER A 65 66.91 32.36 13.79
CA SER A 65 67.32 31.37 14.83
C SER A 65 66.51 31.25 16.14
N ALA A 66 66.30 30.11 16.82
CA ALA A 66 66.63 28.68 16.77
C ALA A 66 65.66 28.01 17.80
N GLN A 67 65.25 26.73 17.80
CA GLN A 67 66.00 25.50 18.14
C GLN A 67 65.07 24.27 17.86
N VAL A 68 65.53 23.27 17.08
CA VAL A 68 65.92 21.88 17.46
C VAL A 68 64.77 21.02 18.05
N SER A 69 64.04 20.19 17.27
CA SER A 69 64.28 18.76 16.84
C SER A 69 64.03 17.69 17.95
N PRO A 70 63.76 16.38 17.69
CA PRO A 70 63.62 15.66 16.40
C PRO A 70 62.40 14.69 16.26
N THR A 71 61.94 14.47 15.02
CA THR A 71 61.32 13.22 14.50
C THR A 71 62.43 12.22 14.12
N PRO A 72 62.24 10.87 13.97
CA PRO A 72 61.63 10.25 12.76
C PRO A 72 61.11 8.77 12.96
N PRO A 73 60.86 7.92 11.93
CA PRO A 73 59.97 8.08 10.76
C PRO A 73 59.15 6.81 10.29
N LEU A 74 58.08 7.06 9.51
CA LEU A 74 57.65 6.45 8.21
C LEU A 74 57.31 4.93 8.08
N PRO A 75 56.65 4.47 6.97
CA PRO A 75 56.12 5.21 5.82
C PRO A 75 54.65 4.91 5.42
N ILE A 76 53.97 5.95 4.92
CA ILE A 76 52.94 5.86 3.89
C ILE A 76 53.60 6.19 2.54
N ARG A 77 53.41 5.34 1.54
CA ARG A 77 53.80 5.58 0.14
C ARG A 77 52.55 6.01 -0.64
N LYS A 78 52.53 7.25 -1.12
CA LYS A 78 51.69 7.71 -2.23
C LYS A 78 52.53 7.75 -3.49
N ALA A 79 51.88 7.51 -4.62
CA ALA A 79 52.00 8.20 -5.91
C ALA A 79 51.64 7.21 -7.03
N VAL A 80 51.05 7.54 -8.17
CA VAL A 80 50.53 8.74 -8.84
C VAL A 80 50.05 8.14 -10.18
N GLN A 81 48.90 8.52 -10.74
CA GLN A 81 48.83 9.09 -12.10
C GLN A 81 47.41 9.41 -12.52
N LYS A 82 47.38 10.43 -13.35
CA LYS A 82 46.29 11.20 -13.91
C LYS A 82 46.31 10.88 -15.39
N GLU A 83 45.24 10.35 -15.95
CA GLU A 83 45.07 10.34 -17.40
C GLU A 83 43.59 10.43 -17.78
N SER A 84 43.33 11.47 -18.57
CA SER A 84 42.10 11.85 -19.23
C SER A 84 41.80 10.94 -20.43
N LYS A 85 40.54 10.57 -20.64
CA LYS A 85 39.96 10.40 -21.99
C LYS A 85 38.43 10.37 -21.99
N GLU A 86 37.90 11.09 -22.97
CA GLU A 86 36.49 11.26 -23.32
C GLU A 86 35.82 9.99 -23.89
N SER A 87 34.48 10.03 -23.82
CA SER A 87 33.48 9.50 -24.78
C SER A 87 33.10 8.01 -24.75
N PRO A 88 31.90 7.63 -25.28
CA PRO A 88 30.65 8.38 -25.44
C PRO A 88 29.36 7.58 -25.07
N LEU A 89 28.23 8.30 -25.19
CA LEU A 89 26.85 7.81 -25.33
C LEU A 89 26.72 6.41 -25.97
N SER A 90 25.85 5.57 -25.41
CA SER A 90 25.05 4.64 -26.21
C SER A 90 23.57 4.83 -25.92
N ALA A 91 22.90 5.39 -26.92
CA ALA A 91 21.47 5.40 -27.10
C ALA A 91 20.97 3.97 -27.33
N VAL A 92 19.99 3.55 -26.53
CA VAL A 92 19.21 2.34 -26.83
C VAL A 92 18.07 2.74 -27.76
N GLN A 93 18.14 2.23 -28.98
CA GLN A 93 17.14 2.38 -30.03
C GLN A 93 15.84 1.65 -29.67
N ALA A 94 14.72 2.34 -29.90
CA ALA A 94 13.38 1.78 -29.94
C ALA A 94 13.19 0.92 -31.20
N PRO A 95 12.52 -0.26 -31.12
CA PRO A 95 12.07 -0.96 -32.31
C PRO A 95 10.83 -0.27 -32.91
N ARG A 96 10.93 0.04 -34.20
CA ARG A 96 9.86 0.52 -35.08
C ARG A 96 8.90 -0.62 -35.49
N PRO A 97 7.67 -0.27 -35.93
CA PRO A 97 6.55 -1.19 -36.07
C PRO A 97 6.63 -2.06 -37.34
N VAL A 98 6.16 -3.30 -37.23
CA VAL A 98 5.95 -4.21 -38.36
C VAL A 98 4.68 -3.81 -39.10
N GLN A 99 4.84 -3.74 -40.42
CA GLN A 99 3.82 -3.37 -41.40
C GLN A 99 2.77 -4.46 -41.59
N THR A 100 1.54 -3.97 -41.78
CA THR A 100 0.36 -4.63 -42.36
C THR A 100 0.60 -5.12 -43.79
N ILE A 101 0.05 -6.30 -44.12
CA ILE A 101 -0.22 -6.73 -45.50
C ILE A 101 -1.75 -6.97 -45.66
N PRO A 102 -2.37 -6.66 -46.82
CA PRO A 102 -3.82 -6.55 -47.00
C PRO A 102 -4.49 -7.74 -47.76
N VAL A 103 -5.78 -7.99 -47.44
CA VAL A 103 -7.01 -8.18 -48.29
C VAL A 103 -6.86 -8.92 -49.65
N PRO A 104 -7.70 -9.92 -50.06
CA PRO A 104 -9.15 -9.77 -50.39
C PRO A 104 -10.00 -11.04 -50.14
N GLY A 105 -11.32 -11.15 -50.32
CA GLY A 105 -12.39 -10.36 -50.94
C GLY A 105 -13.61 -11.28 -51.15
N LYS A 106 -14.81 -10.69 -51.07
CA LYS A 106 -16.16 -11.28 -51.20
C LYS A 106 -16.48 -11.85 -52.60
N ASN A 107 -17.42 -12.81 -52.65
CA ASN A 107 -18.65 -12.87 -53.50
C ASN A 107 -19.16 -14.34 -53.51
N ASP A 108 -20.37 -14.66 -53.03
CA ASP A 108 -21.74 -14.41 -53.55
C ASP A 108 -22.26 -15.50 -54.52
N ARG A 109 -23.51 -15.93 -54.22
CA ARG A 109 -24.53 -16.61 -55.06
C ARG A 109 -24.37 -18.12 -55.35
N VAL A 110 -25.40 -18.94 -55.58
CA VAL A 110 -26.87 -19.07 -55.34
C VAL A 110 -27.24 -20.34 -56.13
N GLY A 111 -28.17 -21.17 -55.63
CA GLY A 111 -28.95 -22.13 -56.46
C GLY A 111 -29.20 -23.49 -55.79
N THR A 112 -30.30 -23.69 -55.05
CA THR A 112 -31.63 -24.27 -55.43
C THR A 112 -31.72 -25.80 -55.64
N VAL A 113 -32.61 -26.39 -54.83
CA VAL A 113 -33.73 -27.34 -55.17
C VAL A 113 -33.59 -28.84 -54.83
N ASN A 114 -34.50 -29.26 -53.93
CA ASN A 114 -35.22 -30.55 -53.72
C ASN A 114 -34.41 -31.83 -53.40
N ASP A 115 -34.86 -32.82 -52.62
CA ASP A 115 -36.21 -33.29 -52.29
C ASP A 115 -36.15 -34.27 -51.07
N ARG A 116 -37.27 -34.35 -50.33
CA ARG A 116 -37.90 -35.55 -49.71
C ARG A 116 -37.29 -36.35 -48.53
N VAL A 117 -38.13 -36.37 -47.47
CA VAL A 117 -38.62 -37.53 -46.68
C VAL A 117 -37.70 -38.12 -45.60
N GLY A 118 -38.18 -38.05 -44.35
CA GLY A 118 -37.67 -38.84 -43.24
C GLY A 118 -38.11 -38.33 -41.88
N THR A 119 -39.31 -38.70 -41.45
CA THR A 119 -39.79 -38.57 -40.07
C THR A 119 -38.88 -39.41 -39.16
N MET A 120 -38.05 -38.77 -38.33
CA MET A 120 -37.47 -39.38 -37.14
C MET A 120 -37.43 -38.36 -36.02
N GLU A 121 -38.32 -38.58 -35.05
CA GLU A 121 -38.05 -38.52 -33.61
C GLU A 121 -36.95 -37.54 -33.18
N ASN A 122 -37.38 -36.36 -32.72
CA ASN A 122 -36.55 -35.39 -32.03
C ASN A 122 -36.03 -36.02 -30.71
N PRO A 123 -34.75 -36.39 -30.60
CA PRO A 123 -34.19 -36.73 -29.30
C PRO A 123 -34.05 -35.41 -28.55
N GLN A 124 -34.62 -35.36 -27.34
CA GLN A 124 -34.41 -34.28 -26.39
C GLN A 124 -32.97 -33.77 -26.47
N GLN A 125 -32.85 -32.55 -26.99
CA GLN A 125 -31.68 -31.72 -26.83
C GLN A 125 -31.40 -31.68 -25.33
N PRO A 126 -30.27 -32.24 -24.83
CA PRO A 126 -29.95 -32.12 -23.43
C PRO A 126 -29.86 -30.62 -23.13
N ALA A 127 -30.56 -30.21 -22.07
CA ALA A 127 -30.43 -28.87 -21.52
C ALA A 127 -28.93 -28.54 -21.40
N PRO A 128 -28.52 -27.29 -21.63
CA PRO A 128 -27.11 -26.92 -21.51
C PRO A 128 -26.64 -27.35 -20.13
N ASP A 129 -25.59 -28.18 -20.12
CA ASP A 129 -24.96 -28.70 -18.92
C ASP A 129 -24.82 -27.56 -17.91
N GLN A 130 -25.66 -27.58 -16.87
CA GLN A 130 -25.43 -26.74 -15.71
C GLN A 130 -24.15 -27.29 -15.08
N GLU A 131 -23.00 -26.73 -15.45
CA GLU A 131 -21.72 -26.99 -14.78
C GLU A 131 -21.97 -26.82 -13.29
N THR A 132 -22.04 -27.95 -12.59
CA THR A 132 -22.29 -27.97 -11.17
C THR A 132 -21.00 -27.50 -10.52
N LEU A 133 -20.95 -26.21 -10.17
CA LEU A 133 -19.79 -25.60 -9.52
C LEU A 133 -19.48 -26.38 -8.24
N THR A 134 -18.21 -26.72 -8.07
CA THR A 134 -17.74 -27.28 -6.79
C THR A 134 -17.95 -26.27 -5.65
N PRO A 135 -18.08 -26.72 -4.38
CA PRO A 135 -18.24 -25.81 -3.25
C PRO A 135 -17.16 -24.72 -3.19
N ARG A 136 -15.93 -25.04 -3.59
CA ARG A 136 -14.81 -24.10 -3.68
C ARG A 136 -15.02 -23.05 -4.77
N GLN A 137 -15.43 -23.47 -5.97
CA GLN A 137 -15.70 -22.53 -7.06
C GLN A 137 -16.87 -21.61 -6.70
N LEU A 138 -17.87 -22.11 -5.99
CA LEU A 138 -18.96 -21.31 -5.45
C LEU A 138 -18.45 -20.26 -4.46
N GLN A 139 -17.56 -20.64 -3.54
CA GLN A 139 -16.93 -19.71 -2.61
C GLN A 139 -16.09 -18.64 -3.33
N CYS A 140 -15.25 -19.01 -4.30
CA CYS A 140 -14.50 -18.04 -5.10
C CYS A 140 -15.44 -17.10 -5.84
N LYS A 141 -16.54 -17.60 -6.42
CA LYS A 141 -17.55 -16.77 -7.10
C LYS A 141 -18.20 -15.76 -6.14
N GLN A 142 -18.54 -16.18 -4.92
CA GLN A 142 -19.08 -15.30 -3.89
C GLN A 142 -18.08 -14.21 -3.47
N LEU A 143 -16.80 -14.57 -3.28
CA LEU A 143 -15.74 -13.60 -2.98
C LEU A 143 -15.55 -12.60 -4.11
N ALA A 144 -15.50 -13.06 -5.37
CA ALA A 144 -15.39 -12.18 -6.53
C ALA A 144 -16.53 -11.17 -6.58
N HIS A 145 -17.76 -11.65 -6.36
CA HIS A 145 -18.95 -10.81 -6.37
C HIS A 145 -18.94 -9.77 -5.24
N SER A 146 -18.58 -10.18 -4.02
CA SER A 146 -18.52 -9.25 -2.87
C SER A 146 -17.47 -8.16 -3.07
N LEU A 147 -16.26 -8.54 -3.52
CA LEU A 147 -15.19 -7.60 -3.83
C LEU A 147 -15.58 -6.64 -4.95
N HIS A 148 -16.20 -7.16 -6.02
CA HIS A 148 -16.69 -6.34 -7.12
C HIS A 148 -17.78 -5.35 -6.66
N ALA A 149 -18.71 -5.81 -5.81
CA ALA A 149 -19.75 -4.98 -5.23
C ALA A 149 -19.16 -3.86 -4.36
N PHE A 150 -18.12 -4.15 -3.58
CA PHE A 150 -17.41 -3.13 -2.80
C PHE A 150 -16.81 -2.04 -3.69
N PHE A 151 -16.09 -2.40 -4.75
CA PHE A 151 -15.53 -1.40 -5.68
C PHE A 151 -16.63 -0.62 -6.43
N THR A 152 -17.71 -1.28 -6.82
CA THR A 152 -18.87 -0.62 -7.43
C THR A 152 -19.53 0.37 -6.47
N HIS A 153 -19.59 0.05 -5.17
CA HIS A 153 -20.04 0.97 -4.13
C HIS A 153 -19.10 2.16 -3.98
N LEU A 154 -17.78 1.95 -4.05
CA LEU A 154 -16.80 3.05 -4.02
C LEU A 154 -16.98 4.03 -5.19
N ASP A 155 -17.25 3.53 -6.39
CA ASP A 155 -17.50 4.38 -7.58
C ASP A 155 -18.72 5.32 -7.40
N GLN A 156 -19.64 4.96 -6.50
CA GLN A 156 -20.84 5.76 -6.21
C GLN A 156 -20.59 6.83 -5.13
N LYS A 157 -19.48 6.77 -4.39
CA LYS A 157 -19.21 7.69 -3.27
C LYS A 157 -18.70 9.04 -3.76
N GLU A 158 -19.29 10.10 -3.21
CA GLU A 158 -18.88 11.48 -3.51
C GLU A 158 -17.40 11.73 -3.18
N TYR A 159 -16.93 11.26 -2.02
CA TYR A 159 -15.54 11.44 -1.60
C TYR A 159 -14.52 10.71 -2.50
N ILE A 160 -14.95 9.73 -3.31
CA ILE A 160 -14.11 9.07 -4.32
C ILE A 160 -14.09 9.87 -5.63
N ARG A 161 -15.24 10.45 -6.02
CA ARG A 161 -15.36 11.26 -7.24
C ARG A 161 -14.42 12.46 -7.23
N ASP A 162 -14.20 13.06 -6.05
CA ASP A 162 -13.27 14.18 -5.85
C ASP A 162 -11.82 13.84 -6.27
N PHE A 163 -11.44 12.56 -6.22
CA PHE A 163 -10.10 12.12 -6.62
C PHE A 163 -9.93 11.87 -8.12
N GLN A 164 -11.03 11.85 -8.90
CA GLN A 164 -11.00 11.70 -10.35
C GLN A 164 -10.11 10.54 -10.82
N LEU A 165 -10.41 9.32 -10.38
CA LEU A 165 -9.56 8.14 -10.58
C LEU A 165 -9.26 7.82 -12.05
N GLY A 166 -10.10 8.27 -12.99
CA GLY A 166 -9.91 8.09 -14.44
C GLY A 166 -10.21 6.68 -14.95
N ALA A 167 -10.58 5.75 -14.06
CA ALA A 167 -11.00 4.38 -14.33
C ALA A 167 -11.96 3.91 -13.22
N PRO A 168 -12.72 2.83 -13.43
CA PRO A 168 -13.48 2.19 -12.35
C PRO A 168 -12.58 1.85 -11.16
N ALA A 169 -13.10 1.98 -9.94
CA ALA A 169 -12.32 1.80 -8.71
C ALA A 169 -11.61 0.44 -8.68
N GLN A 170 -12.28 -0.63 -9.12
CA GLN A 170 -11.71 -1.97 -9.16
C GLN A 170 -10.42 -2.00 -9.99
N ASP A 171 -10.47 -1.56 -11.25
CA ASP A 171 -9.33 -1.58 -12.16
C ASP A 171 -8.20 -0.69 -11.64
N TYR A 172 -8.57 0.48 -11.10
CA TYR A 172 -7.64 1.41 -10.50
C TYR A 172 -6.87 0.78 -9.33
N PHE A 173 -7.56 0.16 -8.37
CA PHE A 173 -6.90 -0.45 -7.20
C PHE A 173 -6.17 -1.75 -7.54
N ILE A 174 -6.65 -2.54 -8.49
CA ILE A 174 -5.92 -3.70 -9.01
C ILE A 174 -4.59 -3.22 -9.63
N ALA A 175 -4.60 -2.16 -10.43
CA ALA A 175 -3.38 -1.61 -11.02
C ALA A 175 -2.37 -1.13 -9.95
N LEU A 176 -2.85 -0.50 -8.86
CA LEU A 176 -2.00 -0.11 -7.74
C LEU A 176 -1.43 -1.31 -6.99
N ALA A 177 -2.26 -2.32 -6.71
CA ALA A 177 -1.83 -3.55 -6.06
C ALA A 177 -0.79 -4.28 -6.91
N THR A 178 -1.00 -4.42 -8.21
CA THR A 178 -0.03 -4.99 -9.15
C THR A 178 1.28 -4.19 -9.16
N LYS A 179 1.22 -2.85 -9.14
CA LYS A 179 2.41 -2.00 -9.05
C LYS A 179 3.20 -2.25 -7.77
N LEU A 180 2.53 -2.42 -6.64
CA LEU A 180 3.15 -2.77 -5.36
C LEU A 180 3.78 -4.16 -5.39
N LEU A 181 3.08 -5.18 -5.88
CA LEU A 181 3.60 -6.55 -5.97
C LEU A 181 4.83 -6.65 -6.89
N ASN A 182 4.88 -5.83 -7.94
CA ASN A 182 6.03 -5.74 -8.86
C ASN A 182 7.22 -4.94 -8.28
N ASN A 183 7.02 -4.21 -7.19
CA ASN A 183 8.04 -3.41 -6.52
C ASN A 183 8.02 -3.70 -5.02
N PRO A 184 8.45 -4.90 -4.57
CA PRO A 184 8.47 -5.23 -3.14
C PRO A 184 9.53 -4.38 -2.39
N PRO A 185 9.29 -4.09 -1.10
CA PRO A 185 10.28 -3.46 -0.23
C PRO A 185 11.43 -4.42 0.11
N VAL A 186 12.51 -3.91 0.73
CA VAL A 186 13.60 -4.75 1.23
C VAL A 186 13.26 -5.26 2.62
N VAL A 187 13.16 -6.57 2.83
CA VAL A 187 12.78 -7.12 4.15
C VAL A 187 13.99 -7.42 5.02
N SER A 188 14.95 -8.18 4.49
CA SER A 188 16.17 -8.56 5.19
C SER A 188 17.29 -7.57 4.94
N ARG A 189 18.16 -7.37 5.94
CA ARG A 189 19.35 -6.51 5.84
C ARG A 189 19.03 -5.04 5.49
N GLU A 190 17.83 -4.57 5.83
CA GLU A 190 17.45 -3.16 5.69
C GLU A 190 18.41 -2.23 6.46
N SER A 191 18.89 -2.69 7.62
CA SER A 191 19.78 -1.93 8.50
C SER A 191 21.23 -1.84 8.04
N ASP A 192 21.60 -2.53 6.95
CA ASP A 192 22.98 -2.54 6.47
C ASP A 192 23.42 -1.19 5.92
N ASP A 193 22.47 -0.41 5.38
CA ASP A 193 22.76 0.92 4.87
C ASP A 193 21.59 1.91 5.09
N LEU A 194 21.94 3.16 5.40
CA LEU A 194 20.96 4.22 5.67
C LEU A 194 20.04 4.49 4.48
N TYR A 195 20.53 4.30 3.26
CA TYR A 195 19.74 4.58 2.06
C TYR A 195 18.59 3.57 1.91
N THR A 196 18.82 2.28 2.20
CA THR A 196 17.79 1.24 2.20
C THR A 196 16.72 1.49 3.27
N ILE A 197 17.12 1.88 4.49
CA ILE A 197 16.19 2.29 5.55
C ILE A 197 15.27 3.42 5.05
N LEU A 198 15.87 4.50 4.54
CA LEU A 198 15.11 5.67 4.06
C LEU A 198 14.20 5.31 2.87
N LYS A 199 14.68 4.47 1.95
CA LYS A 199 13.91 3.97 0.81
C LYS A 199 12.68 3.20 1.27
N ASN A 200 12.84 2.29 2.23
CA ASN A 200 11.75 1.51 2.81
C ASN A 200 10.76 2.36 3.58
N MET A 201 11.21 3.34 4.38
CA MET A 201 10.33 4.27 5.10
C MET A 201 9.42 5.11 4.19
N ALA A 202 9.84 5.29 2.93
CA ALA A 202 9.10 6.01 1.89
C ALA A 202 8.51 5.09 0.80
N HIS A 203 8.54 3.75 1.00
CA HIS A 203 8.20 2.74 -0.01
C HIS A 203 6.89 3.03 -0.75
N PHE A 204 5.77 3.09 -0.03
CA PHE A 204 4.45 3.31 -0.66
C PHE A 204 4.38 4.63 -1.42
N PHE A 205 4.96 5.70 -0.87
CA PHE A 205 4.96 7.00 -1.53
C PHE A 205 5.76 6.97 -2.82
N ARG A 206 6.89 6.26 -2.84
CA ARG A 206 7.74 6.11 -4.02
C ARG A 206 7.10 5.22 -5.09
N VAL A 207 6.44 4.13 -4.69
CA VAL A 207 5.86 3.17 -5.63
C VAL A 207 4.52 3.67 -6.17
N ILE A 208 3.54 3.98 -5.31
CA ILE A 208 2.19 4.34 -5.76
C ILE A 208 1.92 5.84 -5.75
N GLY A 209 2.78 6.67 -5.15
CA GLY A 209 2.61 8.12 -5.18
C GLY A 209 1.68 8.68 -4.10
N GLY A 210 1.89 9.94 -3.72
CA GLY A 210 1.16 10.60 -2.65
C GLY A 210 -0.35 10.73 -2.89
N LYS A 211 -0.77 11.05 -4.13
CA LYS A 211 -2.19 11.17 -4.47
C LYS A 211 -2.95 9.87 -4.17
N ASN A 212 -2.39 8.73 -4.59
CA ASN A 212 -3.00 7.41 -4.41
C ASN A 212 -3.04 7.01 -2.93
N ILE A 213 -2.03 7.40 -2.14
CA ILE A 213 -2.05 7.24 -0.67
C ILE A 213 -3.21 8.03 -0.04
N LEU A 214 -3.51 9.24 -0.53
CA LEU A 214 -4.63 10.02 -0.01
C LEU A 214 -5.97 9.36 -0.32
N VAL A 215 -6.14 8.75 -1.51
CA VAL A 215 -7.36 7.98 -1.84
C VAL A 215 -7.53 6.80 -0.88
N ILE A 216 -6.47 6.00 -0.71
CA ILE A 216 -6.51 4.83 0.19
C ILE A 216 -6.82 5.26 1.62
N LYS A 217 -6.21 6.36 2.08
CA LYS A 217 -6.50 6.92 3.41
C LYS A 217 -7.97 7.33 3.53
N ALA A 218 -8.53 8.02 2.52
CA ALA A 218 -9.93 8.42 2.54
C ALA A 218 -10.87 7.21 2.63
N ILE A 219 -10.58 6.12 1.90
CA ILE A 219 -11.36 4.87 1.99
C ILE A 219 -11.27 4.28 3.39
N LEU A 220 -10.06 4.14 3.95
CA LEU A 220 -9.87 3.60 5.31
C LEU A 220 -10.59 4.44 6.38
N ASP A 221 -10.63 5.76 6.20
CA ASP A 221 -11.29 6.68 7.12
C ASP A 221 -12.84 6.66 6.99
N ARG A 222 -13.38 6.38 5.80
CA ARG A 222 -14.82 6.45 5.50
C ARG A 222 -15.54 5.10 5.51
N GLU A 223 -14.89 4.03 5.08
CA GLU A 223 -15.43 2.66 5.00
C GLU A 223 -15.08 1.85 6.25
N ARG A 224 -15.12 2.51 7.41
CA ARG A 224 -14.64 1.96 8.69
C ARG A 224 -15.39 0.73 9.17
N GLU A 225 -16.66 0.60 8.81
CA GLU A 225 -17.55 -0.49 9.23
C GLU A 225 -17.37 -1.75 8.37
N THR A 226 -16.95 -1.59 7.12
CA THR A 226 -16.83 -2.67 6.14
C THR A 226 -15.38 -3.12 5.92
N ILE A 227 -14.39 -2.36 6.42
CA ILE A 227 -12.97 -2.64 6.14
C ILE A 227 -12.51 -4.01 6.66
N GLU A 228 -13.09 -4.49 7.76
CA GLU A 228 -12.77 -5.81 8.32
C GLU A 228 -13.27 -6.94 7.41
N ASP A 229 -14.47 -6.80 6.85
CA ASP A 229 -15.04 -7.75 5.88
C ASP A 229 -14.23 -7.76 4.60
N VAL A 230 -13.97 -6.57 4.04
CA VAL A 230 -13.18 -6.44 2.80
C VAL A 230 -11.77 -6.98 2.99
N ALA A 231 -11.11 -6.75 4.12
CA ALA A 231 -9.79 -7.32 4.40
C ALA A 231 -9.83 -8.85 4.45
N ALA A 232 -10.86 -9.44 5.07
CA ALA A 232 -11.04 -10.88 5.11
C ALA A 232 -11.28 -11.48 3.72
N GLU A 233 -12.10 -10.82 2.90
CA GLU A 233 -12.40 -11.24 1.53
C GLU A 233 -11.17 -11.12 0.62
N VAL A 234 -10.43 -10.01 0.69
CA VAL A 234 -9.18 -9.82 -0.06
C VAL A 234 -8.16 -10.88 0.36
N PHE A 235 -8.01 -11.17 1.66
CA PHE A 235 -7.12 -12.22 2.13
C PHE A 235 -7.54 -13.60 1.61
N ALA A 236 -8.82 -13.96 1.75
CA ALA A 236 -9.36 -15.24 1.29
C ALA A 236 -9.24 -15.40 -0.23
N TRP A 237 -9.50 -14.35 -0.99
CA TRP A 237 -9.29 -14.31 -2.44
C TRP A 237 -7.83 -14.52 -2.80
N SER A 238 -6.93 -13.77 -2.15
CA SER A 238 -5.50 -13.77 -2.47
C SER A 238 -4.79 -15.07 -2.12
N THR A 239 -5.25 -15.76 -1.07
CA THR A 239 -4.66 -17.02 -0.59
C THR A 239 -5.41 -18.26 -1.08
N GLY A 240 -6.62 -18.08 -1.64
CA GLY A 240 -7.43 -19.15 -2.21
C GLY A 240 -6.78 -19.75 -3.45
N LYS A 241 -6.25 -20.97 -3.35
CA LYS A 241 -5.69 -21.67 -4.53
C LYS A 241 -6.76 -21.72 -5.64
N GLN A 242 -6.37 -21.32 -6.85
CA GLN A 242 -7.19 -21.40 -8.07
C GLN A 242 -8.49 -20.57 -8.05
N CYS A 243 -8.64 -19.54 -7.20
CA CYS A 243 -9.72 -18.57 -7.40
C CYS A 243 -9.44 -17.77 -8.68
N ASN A 244 -10.36 -17.85 -9.63
CA ASN A 244 -10.35 -17.08 -10.87
C ASN A 244 -11.79 -16.72 -11.23
N SER A 245 -12.05 -15.45 -11.48
CA SER A 245 -13.35 -14.94 -11.93
C SER A 245 -13.12 -13.81 -12.92
N LYS A 246 -13.99 -13.75 -13.94
CA LYS A 246 -14.04 -12.62 -14.87
C LYS A 246 -14.50 -11.33 -14.19
N GLU A 247 -15.27 -11.45 -13.11
CA GLU A 247 -15.82 -10.31 -12.37
C GLU A 247 -14.75 -9.62 -11.52
N PHE A 248 -13.82 -10.41 -10.95
CA PHE A 248 -12.69 -9.92 -10.17
C PHE A 248 -11.41 -10.63 -10.59
N SER A 249 -10.64 -10.00 -11.48
CA SER A 249 -9.43 -10.58 -12.07
C SER A 249 -8.17 -10.04 -11.40
N PHE A 250 -7.99 -10.36 -10.12
CA PHE A 250 -6.77 -10.05 -9.37
C PHE A 250 -6.04 -11.33 -8.96
N HIS A 251 -4.73 -11.37 -9.17
CA HIS A 251 -3.88 -12.46 -8.70
C HIS A 251 -2.70 -11.89 -7.92
N ALA A 252 -2.54 -12.34 -6.68
CA ALA A 252 -1.44 -11.98 -5.82
C ALA A 252 -0.66 -13.23 -5.43
N PRO A 253 0.48 -13.49 -6.08
CA PRO A 253 1.34 -14.62 -5.74
C PRO A 253 1.77 -14.57 -4.27
N LEU A 254 1.70 -15.72 -3.58
CA LEU A 254 2.01 -15.81 -2.15
C LEU A 254 3.44 -15.32 -1.84
N ASP A 255 4.41 -15.59 -2.72
CA ASP A 255 5.79 -15.13 -2.56
C ASP A 255 5.92 -13.60 -2.53
N LYS A 256 5.03 -12.87 -3.21
CA LYS A 256 4.99 -11.40 -3.22
C LYS A 256 4.23 -10.86 -2.01
N LEU A 257 3.12 -11.48 -1.64
CA LEU A 257 2.38 -11.12 -0.41
C LEU A 257 3.26 -11.31 0.82
N TYR A 258 4.04 -12.39 0.83
CA TYR A 258 5.02 -12.69 1.87
C TYR A 258 6.07 -11.59 2.05
N GLU A 259 6.55 -10.93 0.97
CA GLU A 259 7.47 -9.79 1.10
C GLU A 259 6.84 -8.63 1.88
N TYR A 260 5.57 -8.33 1.62
CA TYR A 260 4.85 -7.28 2.34
C TYR A 260 4.56 -7.69 3.80
N ALA A 261 4.24 -8.96 4.04
CA ALA A 261 4.09 -9.47 5.40
C ALA A 261 5.39 -9.33 6.20
N GLY A 262 6.53 -9.74 5.63
CA GLY A 262 7.84 -9.58 6.24
C GLY A 262 8.24 -8.12 6.43
N PHE A 263 7.93 -7.26 5.48
CA PHE A 263 8.13 -5.82 5.61
C PHE A 263 7.38 -5.26 6.83
N PHE A 264 6.09 -5.54 6.98
CA PHE A 264 5.31 -5.02 8.10
C PHE A 264 5.72 -5.57 9.45
N LEU A 265 6.09 -6.85 9.52
CA LEU A 265 6.41 -7.52 10.78
C LEU A 265 7.86 -7.30 11.22
N ASN A 266 8.82 -7.24 10.28
CA ASN A 266 10.24 -7.37 10.60
C ASN A 266 11.11 -6.18 10.17
N SER A 267 10.61 -5.25 9.34
CA SER A 267 11.39 -4.08 8.90
C SER A 267 11.08 -2.82 9.71
N MET A 268 12.07 -1.94 9.89
CA MET A 268 11.89 -0.63 10.51
C MET A 268 10.95 0.25 9.68
N GLY A 269 11.09 0.23 8.35
CA GLY A 269 10.22 0.98 7.44
C GLY A 269 8.75 0.58 7.56
N GLY A 270 8.45 -0.72 7.57
CA GLY A 270 7.09 -1.25 7.68
C GLY A 270 6.47 -0.96 9.05
N ARG A 271 7.21 -1.17 10.13
CA ARG A 271 6.77 -0.82 11.49
C ARG A 271 6.48 0.68 11.60
N SER A 272 7.35 1.54 11.05
CA SER A 272 7.14 2.99 11.00
C SER A 272 5.88 3.40 10.23
N TYR A 273 5.52 2.68 9.16
CA TYR A 273 4.24 2.90 8.48
C TYR A 273 3.05 2.57 9.37
N LEU A 274 3.09 1.42 10.04
CA LEU A 274 2.00 0.98 10.92
C LEU A 274 1.79 1.91 12.11
N PHE A 275 2.87 2.43 12.71
CA PHE A 275 2.76 3.41 13.81
C PHE A 275 2.13 4.75 13.40
N ARG A 276 2.05 5.05 12.10
CA ARG A 276 1.38 6.25 11.56
C ARG A 276 -0.06 5.97 11.10
N ARG A 277 -0.61 4.80 11.42
CA ARG A 277 -1.98 4.40 11.09
C ARG A 277 -2.81 4.29 12.36
N ASP A 278 -4.13 4.37 12.19
CA ASP A 278 -5.07 4.13 13.27
C ASP A 278 -4.94 2.68 13.76
N SER A 279 -5.38 2.44 14.99
CA SER A 279 -5.23 1.13 15.64
C SER A 279 -5.93 0.01 14.88
N ARG A 280 -7.10 0.26 14.26
CA ARG A 280 -7.82 -0.78 13.51
C ARG A 280 -7.00 -1.24 12.32
N SER A 281 -6.58 -0.32 11.45
CA SER A 281 -5.76 -0.66 10.28
C SER A 281 -4.46 -1.35 10.68
N ARG A 282 -3.81 -0.88 11.73
CA ARG A 282 -2.57 -1.46 12.25
C ARG A 282 -2.75 -2.91 12.71
N LEU A 283 -3.82 -3.20 13.47
CA LEU A 283 -4.11 -4.54 13.97
C LEU A 283 -4.46 -5.50 12.82
N LEU A 284 -5.29 -5.07 11.87
CA LEU A 284 -5.64 -5.89 10.71
C LEU A 284 -4.41 -6.25 9.87
N ILE A 285 -3.54 -5.27 9.59
CA ILE A 285 -2.32 -5.54 8.82
C ILE A 285 -1.40 -6.51 9.57
N ASN A 286 -1.19 -6.33 10.88
CA ASN A 286 -0.39 -7.27 11.68
C ASN A 286 -0.99 -8.69 11.65
N TYR A 287 -2.30 -8.81 11.87
CA TYR A 287 -3.01 -10.08 11.87
C TYR A 287 -2.85 -10.82 10.53
N TYR A 288 -3.18 -10.17 9.41
CA TYR A 288 -3.08 -10.82 8.09
C TYR A 288 -1.63 -11.05 7.66
N ALA A 289 -0.67 -10.21 8.09
CA ALA A 289 0.74 -10.47 7.85
C ALA A 289 1.21 -11.74 8.58
N ILE A 290 0.77 -11.97 9.81
CA ILE A 290 1.07 -13.22 10.54
C ILE A 290 0.51 -14.42 9.79
N LEU A 291 -0.75 -14.34 9.31
CA LEU A 291 -1.35 -15.44 8.54
C LEU A 291 -0.60 -15.73 7.23
N LEU A 292 -0.13 -14.68 6.54
CA LEU A 292 0.67 -14.86 5.32
C LEU A 292 2.03 -15.52 5.60
N VAL A 293 2.69 -15.18 6.71
CA VAL A 293 3.94 -15.85 7.11
C VAL A 293 3.67 -17.29 7.51
N ASP A 294 2.58 -17.58 8.24
CA ASP A 294 2.18 -18.95 8.56
C ASP A 294 1.95 -19.79 7.29
N GLN A 295 1.26 -19.23 6.29
CA GLN A 295 1.07 -19.92 5.02
C GLN A 295 2.40 -20.11 4.27
N ALA A 296 3.29 -19.10 4.28
CA ALA A 296 4.63 -19.22 3.71
C ALA A 296 5.48 -20.29 4.40
N ASN A 297 5.32 -20.47 5.72
CA ASN A 297 5.95 -21.57 6.47
C ASN A 297 5.43 -22.93 6.00
N MET A 298 4.11 -23.08 5.86
CA MET A 298 3.49 -24.32 5.37
C MET A 298 3.90 -24.67 3.94
N GLU A 299 4.11 -23.67 3.09
CA GLU A 299 4.56 -23.86 1.70
C GLU A 299 6.08 -23.92 1.55
N GLY A 300 6.85 -23.76 2.63
CA GLY A 300 8.32 -23.83 2.62
C GLY A 300 9.01 -22.65 1.92
N ILE A 301 8.34 -21.50 1.81
CA ILE A 301 8.83 -20.31 1.09
C ILE A 301 9.20 -19.13 2.02
N ASN A 302 9.30 -19.34 3.35
CA ASN A 302 9.76 -18.35 4.32
C ASN A 302 11.27 -18.07 4.21
N ARG A 303 11.68 -17.43 3.11
CA ARG A 303 13.09 -17.16 2.76
C ARG A 303 13.82 -16.20 3.71
N HIS A 304 13.10 -15.35 4.43
CA HIS A 304 13.67 -14.41 5.41
C HIS A 304 13.76 -15.01 6.82
N GLY A 305 13.29 -16.25 7.03
CA GLY A 305 13.33 -16.91 8.35
C GLY A 305 12.54 -16.17 9.42
N ILE A 306 11.41 -15.54 9.05
CA ILE A 306 10.60 -14.77 9.99
C ILE A 306 9.94 -15.73 10.97
N ASP A 307 10.29 -15.59 12.25
CA ASP A 307 9.66 -16.32 13.34
C ASP A 307 8.44 -15.55 13.85
N ILE A 308 7.25 -16.16 13.74
CA ILE A 308 6.00 -15.56 14.22
C ILE A 308 5.72 -15.85 15.69
N LYS A 309 6.39 -16.83 16.32
CA LYS A 309 6.18 -17.20 17.72
C LYS A 309 6.27 -16.02 18.69
N PRO A 310 7.26 -15.11 18.61
CA PRO A 310 7.30 -13.94 19.49
C PRO A 310 6.25 -12.87 19.16
N LEU A 311 5.70 -12.87 17.92
CA LEU A 311 4.73 -11.88 17.46
C LEU A 311 3.30 -12.22 17.88
N LEU A 312 2.99 -13.51 18.06
CA LEU A 312 1.67 -13.99 18.46
C LEU A 312 1.19 -13.39 19.79
N PRO A 313 1.90 -13.55 20.94
CA PRO A 313 1.41 -13.04 22.23
C PRO A 313 1.29 -11.51 22.24
N VAL A 314 2.18 -10.80 21.54
CA VAL A 314 2.11 -9.33 21.41
C VAL A 314 0.84 -8.93 20.65
N THR A 315 0.58 -9.57 19.51
CA THR A 315 -0.61 -9.26 18.68
C THR A 315 -1.90 -9.62 19.39
N ILE A 316 -1.94 -10.75 20.10
CA ILE A 316 -3.06 -11.15 20.95
C ILE A 316 -3.34 -10.07 22.00
N SER A 317 -2.33 -9.67 22.78
CA SER A 317 -2.49 -8.65 23.81
C SER A 317 -2.98 -7.30 23.25
N GLU A 318 -2.49 -6.88 22.08
CA GLU A 318 -2.97 -5.67 21.43
C GLU A 318 -4.43 -5.76 20.94
N ILE A 319 -4.85 -6.92 20.43
CA ILE A 319 -6.24 -7.16 20.03
C ILE A 319 -7.16 -7.24 21.25
N GLU A 320 -6.76 -7.93 22.32
CA GLU A 320 -7.47 -8.02 23.59
C GLU A 320 -7.69 -6.65 24.24
N GLY A 321 -6.68 -5.78 24.19
CA GLY A 321 -6.77 -4.41 24.71
C GLY A 321 -7.57 -3.45 23.80
N SER A 322 -7.95 -3.88 22.59
CA SER A 322 -8.64 -3.04 21.62
C SER A 322 -10.16 -3.23 21.65
N ASN A 323 -10.88 -2.12 21.51
CA ASN A 323 -12.32 -2.07 21.27
C ASN A 323 -12.66 -1.61 19.83
N GLN A 324 -11.66 -1.60 18.95
CA GLN A 324 -11.79 -1.04 17.60
C GLN A 324 -12.13 -2.09 16.55
N LEU A 325 -12.07 -3.38 16.87
CA LEU A 325 -12.33 -4.48 15.93
C LEU A 325 -13.72 -5.06 16.19
N ILE A 326 -14.52 -5.17 15.13
CA ILE A 326 -15.86 -5.76 15.14
C ILE A 326 -15.75 -7.28 15.33
N TYR A 327 -14.80 -7.92 14.64
CA TYR A 327 -14.62 -9.39 14.70
C TYR A 327 -13.48 -9.82 15.62
N LYS A 328 -13.28 -9.09 16.72
CA LYS A 328 -12.21 -9.32 17.69
C LYS A 328 -12.05 -10.79 18.08
N GLU A 329 -13.12 -11.44 18.53
CA GLU A 329 -13.08 -12.83 19.00
C GLU A 329 -12.60 -13.80 17.90
N LYS A 330 -13.10 -13.62 16.67
CA LYS A 330 -12.68 -14.43 15.52
C LYS A 330 -11.17 -14.31 15.24
N TYR A 331 -10.60 -13.12 15.41
CA TYR A 331 -9.16 -12.92 15.24
C TYR A 331 -8.37 -13.57 16.37
N LEU A 332 -8.85 -13.46 17.61
CA LEU A 332 -8.22 -14.06 18.78
C LEU A 332 -8.23 -15.59 18.70
N ASP A 333 -9.37 -16.20 18.39
CA ASP A 333 -9.49 -17.66 18.22
C ASP A 333 -8.44 -18.17 17.24
N ARG A 334 -8.31 -17.51 16.08
CA ARG A 334 -7.33 -17.91 15.07
C ARG A 334 -5.89 -17.72 15.53
N LEU A 335 -5.58 -16.66 16.28
CA LEU A 335 -4.24 -16.45 16.81
C LEU A 335 -3.90 -17.47 17.91
N TYR A 336 -4.86 -17.87 18.73
CA TYR A 336 -4.68 -18.91 19.74
C TYR A 336 -4.43 -20.28 19.12
N GLU A 337 -5.15 -20.64 18.05
CA GLU A 337 -4.84 -21.84 17.26
C GLU A 337 -3.39 -21.82 16.72
N LEU A 338 -2.89 -20.66 16.30
CA LEU A 338 -1.51 -20.52 15.87
C LEU A 338 -0.53 -20.63 17.04
N VAL A 339 -0.87 -20.13 18.23
CA VAL A 339 -0.02 -20.34 19.42
C VAL A 339 0.16 -21.82 19.67
N GLU A 340 -0.92 -22.60 19.70
CA GLU A 340 -0.86 -24.06 19.89
C GLU A 340 -0.03 -24.75 18.80
N LYS A 341 -0.19 -24.35 17.53
CA LYS A 341 0.57 -24.90 16.40
C LYS A 341 2.09 -24.70 16.52
N TYR A 342 2.53 -23.59 17.13
CA TYR A 342 3.95 -23.21 17.23
C TYR A 342 4.55 -23.42 18.64
N GLN A 343 3.84 -24.12 19.54
CA GLN A 343 4.30 -24.41 20.90
C GLN A 343 5.59 -25.23 20.93
#